data_AF-A0A6A5ASN1-F1
#
_entry.id   AF-A0A6A5ASN1-F1
#
_cell.length_a   1.000
_cell.length_b   1.000
_cell.length_c   1.000
_cell.angle_alpha   90.00
_cell.angle_beta   90.00
_cell.angle_gamma   90.00
#
_symmetry.space_group_name_H-M   'P 1'
#
loop_
_entity.id
_entity.type
_entity.pdbx_description
1 polymer ?
#
loop_
_entity_poly.entity_id
_entity_poly.type
_entity_poly.pdbx_seq_one_letter_code
_entity_poly.pdbx_strand_id
1 'polypeptide(L)'
;MADAAAAKLEDVTLTEKDTKRVQTRLTKASGPSIVDSTKIGLPFTVEPNPAFLQRRIAVYDRVMAKQKEEIAAQPRKPIKITLPDGNVKEGISWETTPLDIAKAISQGLAET
;
A
#
# COMPACT_ATOMS: atom_id res chain seq x y z
N MET A 1 47.59 -35.95 -19.23
CA MET A 1 48.16 -35.44 -20.48
C MET A 1 47.03 -35.42 -21.49
N ALA A 2 46.57 -34.20 -21.82
CA ALA A 2 45.67 -33.78 -22.91
C ALA A 2 44.28 -34.47 -23.03
N ASP A 3 43.18 -33.78 -22.71
CA ASP A 3 42.36 -32.91 -23.60
C ASP A 3 41.57 -33.73 -24.65
N ALA A 4 40.28 -33.56 -24.90
CA ALA A 4 39.33 -32.50 -24.56
C ALA A 4 37.91 -33.08 -24.61
N ALA A 5 37.07 -32.65 -23.69
CA ALA A 5 35.62 -32.83 -23.76
C ALA A 5 35.05 -31.95 -24.88
N ALA A 6 34.49 -32.57 -25.93
CA ALA A 6 33.73 -31.87 -26.96
C ALA A 6 32.48 -32.68 -27.32
N ALA A 7 31.60 -32.85 -26.34
CA ALA A 7 30.25 -33.33 -26.57
C ALA A 7 29.37 -32.14 -27.01
N LYS A 8 28.92 -32.19 -28.27
CA LYS A 8 27.67 -31.62 -28.80
C LYS A 8 27.20 -30.31 -28.15
N LEU A 9 27.70 -29.19 -28.68
CA LEU A 9 27.05 -27.88 -28.59
C LEU A 9 26.85 -27.36 -30.02
N GLU A 10 25.87 -27.93 -30.70
CA GLU A 10 25.30 -27.33 -31.92
C GLU A 10 24.07 -26.52 -31.50
N ASP A 11 24.25 -25.21 -31.52
CA ASP A 11 23.26 -24.16 -31.80
C ASP A 11 21.82 -24.39 -31.35
N VAL A 12 21.53 -24.06 -30.09
CA VAL A 12 20.18 -23.63 -29.69
C VAL A 12 20.08 -22.12 -29.94
N THR A 13 19.98 -21.73 -31.21
CA THR A 13 19.43 -20.42 -31.56
C THR A 13 17.94 -20.45 -31.25
N LEU A 14 17.54 -19.87 -30.12
CA LEU A 14 16.15 -19.60 -29.80
C LEU A 14 15.61 -18.61 -30.84
N THR A 15 14.95 -19.13 -31.87
CA THR A 15 14.21 -18.34 -32.85
C THR A 15 13.05 -17.66 -32.12
N GLU A 16 13.06 -16.33 -32.10
CA GLU A 16 12.13 -15.45 -31.37
C GLU A 16 10.65 -15.51 -31.82
N LYS A 17 10.21 -16.53 -32.56
CA LYS A 17 8.94 -16.47 -33.30
C LYS A 17 7.73 -17.18 -32.73
N ASP A 18 7.83 -17.99 -31.67
CA ASP A 18 6.68 -18.75 -31.19
C ASP A 18 6.49 -18.76 -29.67
N THR A 19 5.99 -17.64 -29.10
CA THR A 19 5.39 -17.65 -27.74
C THR A 19 4.25 -16.63 -27.58
N LYS A 20 3.35 -16.49 -28.56
CA LYS A 20 2.12 -15.71 -28.34
C LYS A 20 1.05 -16.57 -27.63
N ARG A 21 0.75 -16.22 -26.39
CA ARG A 21 -0.28 -16.87 -25.54
C ARG A 21 -1.64 -16.84 -26.26
N VAL A 22 -2.28 -18.01 -26.38
CA VAL A 22 -3.60 -18.14 -27.02
C VAL A 22 -4.63 -17.29 -26.28
N GLN A 23 -5.24 -16.34 -26.98
CA GLN A 23 -6.16 -15.38 -26.38
C GLN A 23 -7.57 -15.98 -26.27
N THR A 24 -7.98 -16.37 -25.05
CA THR A 24 -9.37 -16.73 -24.75
C THR A 24 -10.19 -15.46 -24.46
N ARG A 25 -11.53 -15.55 -24.35
CA ARG A 25 -12.37 -14.40 -23.90
C ARG A 25 -11.82 -13.74 -22.62
N LEU A 26 -11.18 -14.51 -21.74
CA LEU A 26 -10.63 -14.04 -20.47
C LEU A 26 -9.36 -13.20 -20.65
N THR A 27 -8.58 -13.44 -21.70
CA THR A 27 -7.28 -12.78 -21.90
C THR A 27 -7.33 -11.73 -23.01
N LYS A 28 -8.43 -11.65 -23.77
CA LYS A 28 -8.65 -10.61 -24.78
C LYS A 28 -8.80 -9.25 -24.11
N ALA A 29 -7.76 -8.43 -24.18
CA ALA A 29 -7.81 -7.05 -23.73
C ALA A 29 -8.90 -6.27 -24.51
N SER A 30 -9.75 -5.55 -23.78
CA SER A 30 -10.75 -4.64 -24.34
C SER A 30 -10.38 -3.23 -23.90
N GLY A 31 -9.51 -2.58 -24.66
CA GLY A 31 -9.05 -1.22 -24.38
C GLY A 31 -7.75 -0.87 -25.09
N PRO A 32 -7.44 0.44 -25.23
CA PRO A 32 -6.16 0.87 -25.75
C PRO A 32 -5.03 0.38 -24.82
N SER A 33 -4.11 -0.40 -25.39
CA SER A 33 -2.87 -0.80 -24.71
C SER A 33 -1.86 0.32 -24.85
N ILE A 34 -1.16 0.65 -23.76
CA ILE A 34 0.04 1.47 -23.83
C ILE A 34 1.09 0.64 -24.57
N VAL A 35 1.45 1.06 -25.79
CA VAL A 35 2.44 0.40 -26.65
C VAL A 35 3.87 0.82 -26.32
N ASP A 36 4.01 1.93 -25.60
CA ASP A 36 5.31 2.45 -25.18
C ASP A 36 5.84 1.68 -23.97
N SER A 37 7.02 1.08 -24.12
CA SER A 37 7.77 0.39 -23.05
C SER A 37 8.47 1.37 -22.10
N THR A 38 8.12 2.66 -22.17
CA THR A 38 8.70 3.69 -21.31
C THR A 38 8.28 3.46 -19.87
N LYS A 39 9.25 3.42 -18.97
CA LYS A 39 9.01 3.29 -17.53
C LYS A 39 8.13 4.46 -17.07
N ILE A 40 6.96 4.14 -16.53
CA ILE A 40 6.07 5.11 -15.90
C ILE A 40 6.84 5.71 -14.71
N GLY A 41 7.17 7.00 -14.78
CA GLY A 41 7.80 7.70 -13.65
C GLY A 41 8.91 8.69 -13.98
N LEU A 42 9.46 8.70 -15.21
CA LEU A 42 10.62 9.53 -15.58
C LEU A 42 11.83 9.32 -14.62
N PRO A 43 13.03 9.89 -14.88
CA PRO A 43 14.08 9.92 -13.86
C PRO A 43 13.59 10.68 -12.62
N PHE A 44 13.55 10.00 -11.48
CA PHE A 44 13.22 10.60 -10.18
C PHE A 44 14.44 11.33 -9.62
N THR A 45 14.31 12.64 -9.41
CA THR A 45 15.30 13.48 -8.73
C THR A 45 14.78 13.86 -7.34
N VAL A 46 15.60 13.65 -6.31
CA VAL A 46 15.26 14.05 -4.93
C VAL A 46 15.50 15.55 -4.78
N GLU A 47 14.43 16.33 -4.72
CA GLU A 47 14.48 17.75 -4.41
C GLU A 47 14.17 17.98 -2.92
N PRO A 48 14.88 18.88 -2.22
CA PRO A 48 14.47 19.31 -0.89
C PRO A 48 13.22 20.20 -1.02
N ASN A 49 12.10 19.75 -0.45
CA ASN A 49 10.79 20.43 -0.46
C ASN A 49 10.11 20.57 -1.85
N PRO A 50 9.69 19.45 -2.46
CA PRO A 50 9.02 19.49 -3.75
C PRO A 50 7.61 20.08 -3.66
N ALA A 51 7.20 20.81 -4.69
CA ALA A 51 5.94 21.54 -4.75
C ALA A 51 4.68 20.67 -4.53
N PHE A 52 4.75 19.36 -4.85
CA PHE A 52 3.62 18.46 -4.65
C PHE A 52 3.31 18.19 -3.18
N LEU A 53 4.27 18.34 -2.25
CA LEU A 53 4.02 18.16 -0.82
C LEU A 53 3.05 19.20 -0.31
N GLN A 54 3.28 20.48 -0.64
CA GLN A 54 2.40 21.57 -0.25
C GLN A 54 0.98 21.35 -0.77
N ARG A 55 0.84 20.88 -2.02
CA ARG A 55 -0.46 20.54 -2.61
C ARG A 55 -1.15 19.42 -1.83
N ARG A 56 -0.42 18.37 -1.45
CA ARG A 56 -0.98 17.23 -0.69
C ARG A 56 -1.39 17.64 0.73
N ILE A 57 -0.57 18.45 1.39
CA ILE A 57 -0.87 19.00 2.72
C ILE A 57 -2.15 19.85 2.66
N ALA A 58 -2.27 20.76 1.69
CA ALA A 58 -3.47 21.58 1.54
C ALA A 58 -4.75 20.74 1.33
N VAL A 59 -4.66 19.63 0.58
CA VAL A 59 -5.78 18.70 0.40
C VAL A 59 -6.08 17.96 1.70
N TYR A 60 -5.05 17.48 2.40
CA TYR A 60 -5.19 16.79 3.68
C TYR A 60 -5.86 17.70 4.72
N ASP A 61 -5.39 18.93 4.88
CA ASP A 61 -5.92 19.89 5.86
C ASP A 61 -7.40 20.18 5.61
N ARG A 62 -7.79 20.34 4.34
CA ARG A 62 -9.19 20.55 3.95
C ARG A 62 -10.09 19.37 4.35
N VAL A 63 -9.64 18.13 4.13
CA VAL A 63 -10.42 16.93 4.44
C VAL A 63 -10.42 16.66 5.95
N MET A 64 -9.28 16.85 6.60
CA MET A 64 -9.12 16.69 8.04
C MET A 64 -9.96 17.70 8.82
N ALA A 65 -10.08 18.94 8.34
CA ALA A 65 -10.97 19.94 8.96
C ALA A 65 -12.43 19.46 8.99
N LYS A 66 -12.96 18.97 7.85
CA LYS A 66 -14.30 18.41 7.78
C LYS A 66 -14.49 17.21 8.71
N GLN A 67 -13.52 16.31 8.73
CA GLN A 67 -13.57 15.14 9.61
C GLN A 67 -13.60 15.55 11.09
N LYS A 68 -12.84 16.57 11.49
CA LYS A 68 -12.86 17.09 12.87
C LYS A 68 -14.22 17.70 13.22
N GLU A 69 -14.83 18.45 12.31
CA GLU A 69 -16.18 19.00 12.49
C GLU A 69 -17.22 17.87 12.65
N GLU A 70 -17.17 16.85 11.80
CA GLU A 70 -18.05 15.68 11.88
C GLU A 70 -17.86 14.93 13.22
N ILE A 71 -16.62 14.70 13.64
CA ILE A 71 -16.29 14.07 14.92
C ILE A 71 -16.78 14.92 16.11
N ALA A 72 -16.63 16.24 16.04
CA ALA A 72 -17.09 17.15 17.10
C ALA A 72 -18.61 17.21 17.20
N ALA A 73 -19.33 17.05 16.09
CA ALA A 73 -20.79 17.00 16.07
C ALA A 73 -21.37 15.70 16.68
N GLN A 74 -20.55 14.66 16.86
CA GLN A 74 -21.00 13.38 17.37
C GLN A 74 -21.18 13.39 18.89
N PRO A 75 -22.17 12.67 19.42
CA PRO A 75 -22.42 12.64 20.86
C PRO A 75 -21.29 11.93 21.61
N ARG A 76 -20.83 12.55 22.70
CA ARG A 76 -19.83 11.99 23.63
C ARG A 76 -20.54 11.15 24.68
N LYS A 77 -20.76 9.87 24.37
CA LYS A 77 -21.41 8.92 25.28
C LYS A 77 -20.35 8.04 25.95
N PRO A 78 -20.49 7.75 27.25
CA PRO A 78 -19.65 6.76 27.89
C PRO A 78 -19.91 5.38 27.28
N ILE A 79 -18.85 4.67 26.93
CA ILE A 79 -18.86 3.33 26.35
C ILE A 79 -18.02 2.38 27.21
N LYS A 80 -18.43 1.11 27.23
CA LYS A 80 -17.68 0.03 27.89
C LYS A 80 -17.07 -0.86 26.82
N ILE A 81 -15.74 -0.97 26.83
CA ILE A 81 -14.94 -1.71 25.85
C ILE A 81 -14.51 -3.01 26.50
N THR A 82 -15.03 -4.13 26.01
CA THR A 82 -14.66 -5.48 26.46
C THR A 82 -13.47 -5.99 25.67
N LEU A 83 -12.37 -6.29 26.36
CA LEU A 83 -11.17 -6.91 25.81
C LEU A 83 -11.38 -8.42 25.65
N PRO A 84 -10.59 -9.10 24.78
CA PRO A 84 -10.66 -10.55 24.62
C PRO A 84 -10.36 -11.31 25.92
N ASP A 85 -9.62 -10.70 26.85
CA ASP A 85 -9.30 -11.26 28.16
C ASP A 85 -10.47 -11.15 29.17
N GLY A 86 -11.63 -10.62 28.75
CA GLY A 86 -12.81 -10.39 29.59
C GLY A 86 -12.76 -9.11 30.43
N ASN A 87 -11.63 -8.39 30.42
CA ASN A 87 -11.50 -7.09 31.08
C ASN A 87 -12.36 -6.02 30.41
N VAL A 88 -12.99 -5.16 31.21
CA VAL A 88 -13.80 -4.02 30.74
C VAL A 88 -13.06 -2.72 31.01
N LYS A 89 -12.89 -1.90 29.96
CA LYS A 89 -12.35 -0.53 30.06
C LYS A 89 -13.42 0.48 29.71
N GLU A 90 -13.48 1.57 30.46
CA GLU A 90 -14.38 2.68 30.18
C GLU A 90 -13.71 3.64 29.19
N GLY A 91 -14.51 4.15 28.26
CA GLY A 91 -14.08 5.13 27.26
C GLY A 91 -15.23 6.06 26.88
N ILE A 92 -14.94 7.04 26.05
CA ILE A 92 -15.91 7.99 25.51
C ILE A 92 -15.97 7.80 24.00
N SER A 93 -17.19 7.64 23.46
CA SER A 93 -17.40 7.51 22.02
C SER A 93 -16.86 8.72 21.27
N TRP A 94 -16.19 8.49 20.13
CA TRP A 94 -15.59 9.52 19.27
C TRP A 94 -14.38 10.27 19.88
N GLU A 95 -13.88 9.81 21.04
CA GLU A 95 -12.75 10.40 21.74
C GLU A 95 -11.67 9.37 22.05
N THR A 96 -12.05 8.27 22.70
CA THR A 96 -11.11 7.23 23.10
C THR A 96 -10.62 6.45 21.87
N THR A 97 -9.30 6.42 21.68
CA THR A 97 -8.69 5.65 20.59
C THR A 97 -8.23 4.27 21.07
N PRO A 98 -8.08 3.28 20.18
CA PRO A 98 -7.51 1.98 20.53
C PRO A 98 -6.11 2.10 21.17
N LEU A 99 -5.32 3.08 20.73
CA LEU A 99 -4.00 3.35 21.29
C LEU A 99 -4.08 3.81 22.76
N ASP A 100 -5.07 4.63 23.11
CA ASP A 100 -5.28 5.06 24.50
C ASP A 100 -5.65 3.88 25.40
N ILE A 101 -6.45 2.93 24.89
CA ILE A 101 -6.76 1.69 25.60
C ILE A 101 -5.53 0.81 25.77
N ALA A 102 -4.70 0.67 24.74
CA ALA A 102 -3.46 -0.10 24.82
C ALA A 102 -2.50 0.50 25.87
N LYS A 103 -2.32 1.83 25.86
CA LYS A 103 -1.52 2.56 26.86
C LYS A 103 -2.03 2.38 28.28
N ALA A 104 -3.34 2.32 28.46
CA ALA A 104 -3.98 2.07 29.76
C ALA A 104 -3.79 0.62 30.27
N ILE A 105 -3.33 -0.31 29.43
CA ILE A 105 -2.97 -1.68 29.81
C ILE A 105 -1.47 -1.75 30.10
N SER A 106 -0.64 -1.40 29.11
CA SER A 106 0.80 -1.30 29.28
C SER A 106 1.44 -0.52 28.14
N GLN A 107 2.58 0.13 28.41
CA GLN A 107 3.34 0.83 27.38
C GLN A 107 3.87 -0.14 26.31
N GLY A 108 4.33 -1.33 26.70
CA GLY A 108 4.80 -2.35 25.77
C GLY A 108 3.74 -2.78 24.75
N LEU A 109 2.48 -2.93 25.17
CA LEU A 109 1.38 -3.28 24.26
C LEU A 109 1.00 -2.14 23.31
N ALA A 110 1.22 -0.88 23.70
CA ALA A 110 0.93 0.28 22.85
C ALA A 110 2.01 0.53 21.79
N GLU A 111 3.22 0.02 22.03
CA GLU A 111 4.41 0.27 21.20
C GLU A 111 4.79 -0.93 20.30
N THR A 112 4.17 -2.09 20.50
CA THR A 112 4.24 -3.27 19.60
C THR A 112 3.41 -3.07 18.35
#